data_AF-A0A376ZVX6-F1
#
_entry.id   AF-A0A376ZVX6-F1
#
_cell.length_a   1.000
_cell.length_b   1.000
_cell.length_c   1.000
_cell.angle_alpha   90.00
_cell.angle_beta   90.00
_cell.angle_gamma   90.00
#
_symmetry.space_group_name_H-M   'P 1'
#
loop_
_entity.id
_entity.type
_entity.pdbx_description
1 polymer ?
#
loop_
_entity_poly.entity_id
_entity_poly.type
_entity_poly.pdbx_seq_one_letter_code
_entity_poly.pdbx_strand_id
1 'polypeptide(L)'
;MLKRCLSPLTLVNQVALIVLLSTAIGLAGMAVSGWLVQGVQGSAHAINKAGSLRMQSYRLLAAVPLSEKDKPLIKEMEQTAFSAELTRAAERDGQLAQLQGLQDYWRNELIPALIRAQNRETVSAGCQPVCCRA
;
A
#
# COMPACT_ATOMS: atom_id res chain seq x y z
N MET A 1 -39.68 25.91 -13.84
CA MET A 1 -40.25 26.80 -12.79
C MET A 1 -39.21 27.49 -11.90
N LEU A 2 -37.91 27.22 -12.06
CA LEU A 2 -36.84 27.85 -11.24
C LEU A 2 -36.50 29.31 -11.63
N LYS A 3 -36.87 29.76 -12.84
CA LYS A 3 -36.59 31.13 -13.34
C LYS A 3 -37.45 32.23 -12.72
N ARG A 4 -38.53 31.89 -12.00
CA ARG A 4 -39.49 32.87 -11.45
C ARG A 4 -39.32 33.19 -9.96
N CYS A 5 -38.42 32.49 -9.25
CA CYS A 5 -38.12 32.80 -7.84
C CYS A 5 -36.92 33.75 -7.67
N LEU A 6 -36.32 34.26 -8.75
CA LEU A 6 -35.03 34.97 -8.75
C LEU A 6 -35.07 36.42 -9.27
N SER A 7 -36.23 37.10 -9.24
CA SER A 7 -36.31 38.52 -9.67
C SER A 7 -36.74 39.44 -8.52
N PRO A 8 -36.14 40.64 -8.31
CA PRO A 8 -34.95 41.22 -8.91
C PRO A 8 -33.80 41.14 -7.88
N LEU A 9 -32.99 40.08 -7.92
CA LEU A 9 -31.65 40.26 -7.39
C LEU A 9 -31.00 41.34 -8.25
N THR A 10 -30.60 42.45 -7.65
CA THR A 10 -29.84 43.48 -8.35
C THR A 10 -28.67 42.80 -9.07
N LEU A 11 -28.23 43.35 -10.20
CA LEU A 11 -27.11 42.79 -10.97
C LEU A 11 -25.90 42.50 -10.05
N VAL A 12 -25.70 43.35 -9.04
CA VAL A 12 -24.72 43.18 -7.97
C VAL A 12 -24.94 41.91 -7.15
N ASN A 13 -26.17 41.62 -6.69
CA ASN A 13 -26.46 40.43 -5.91
C ASN A 13 -26.36 39.13 -6.73
N GLN A 14 -26.68 39.19 -8.03
CA GLN A 14 -26.46 38.06 -8.94
C GLN A 14 -24.97 37.76 -9.14
N VAL A 15 -24.16 38.79 -9.37
CA VAL A 15 -22.71 38.65 -9.48
C VAL A 15 -22.10 38.15 -8.17
N ALA A 16 -22.53 38.70 -7.03
CA ALA A 16 -22.08 38.25 -5.71
C ALA A 16 -22.38 36.75 -5.47
N LEU A 17 -23.57 36.29 -5.84
CA LEU A 17 -23.94 34.88 -5.76
C LEU A 17 -23.09 33.99 -6.67
N ILE A 18 -22.84 34.42 -7.92
CA ILE A 18 -22.00 33.67 -8.85
C ILE A 18 -20.57 33.56 -8.32
N VAL A 19 -20.00 34.64 -7.80
CA VAL A 19 -18.66 34.64 -7.20
C VAL A 19 -18.59 33.75 -5.98
N LEU A 20 -19.61 33.80 -5.11
CA LEU A 20 -19.69 32.96 -3.92
C LEU A 20 -19.78 31.48 -4.29
N LEU A 21 -20.63 31.12 -5.25
CA LEU A 21 -20.75 29.75 -5.75
C LEU A 21 -19.46 29.27 -6.43
N SER A 22 -18.83 30.13 -7.22
CA SER A 22 -17.55 29.81 -7.89
C SER A 22 -16.45 29.56 -6.86
N THR A 23 -16.39 30.38 -5.81
CA THR A 23 -15.47 30.18 -4.69
C THR A 23 -15.74 28.87 -3.95
N ALA A 24 -17.02 28.56 -3.67
CA ALA A 24 -17.40 27.32 -3.01
C ALA A 24 -17.03 26.08 -3.84
N ILE A 25 -17.23 26.12 -5.16
CA ILE A 25 -16.81 25.06 -6.08
C ILE A 25 -15.29 24.93 -6.10
N GLY A 26 -14.55 26.05 -6.11
CA GLY A 26 -13.09 26.06 -6.03
C GLY A 26 -12.57 25.37 -4.76
N LEU A 27 -13.14 25.71 -3.60
CA LEU A 27 -12.78 25.09 -2.32
C LEU A 27 -13.12 23.60 -2.28
N ALA A 28 -14.30 23.21 -2.78
CA ALA A 28 -14.67 21.80 -2.89
C ALA A 28 -13.71 21.03 -3.81
N GLY A 29 -13.33 21.60 -4.95
CA GLY A 29 -12.36 21.01 -5.86
C GLY A 29 -10.98 20.83 -5.24
N MET A 30 -10.50 21.82 -4.48
CA MET A 30 -9.25 21.71 -3.72
C MET A 30 -9.32 20.62 -2.65
N ALA A 31 -10.44 20.52 -1.92
CA ALA A 31 -10.63 19.47 -0.91
C ALA A 31 -10.60 18.06 -1.52
N VAL A 32 -11.31 17.85 -2.64
CA VAL A 32 -11.32 16.57 -3.37
C VAL A 32 -9.93 16.24 -3.91
N SER A 33 -9.23 17.23 -4.46
CA SER A 33 -7.87 17.06 -4.96
C SER A 33 -6.90 16.67 -3.84
N GLY A 34 -7.00 17.31 -2.68
CA GLY A 34 -6.21 16.98 -1.50
C GLY A 34 -6.46 15.56 -1.00
N TRP A 35 -7.73 15.16 -0.92
CA TRP A 35 -8.13 13.80 -0.54
C TRP A 35 -7.57 12.74 -1.51
N LEU A 36 -7.65 12.99 -2.82
CA LEU A 36 -7.12 12.07 -3.84
C LEU A 36 -5.60 11.94 -3.77
N VAL A 37 -4.88 13.06 -3.61
CA VAL A 37 -3.41 13.07 -3.52
C VAL A 37 -2.92 12.27 -2.30
N GLN A 38 -3.58 12.43 -1.16
CA GLN A 38 -3.25 11.65 0.05
C GLN A 38 -3.47 10.15 -0.16
N GLY A 39 -4.55 9.76 -0.85
CA GLY A 39 -4.83 8.36 -1.20
C GLY A 39 -3.76 7.74 -2.12
N VAL A 40 -3.35 8.47 -3.16
CA VAL A 40 -2.35 7.98 -4.14
C VAL A 40 -0.96 7.86 -3.48
N GLN A 41 -0.54 8.84 -2.67
CA GLN A 41 0.76 8.78 -1.99
C GLN A 41 0.86 7.60 -1.01
N GLY A 42 -0.20 7.33 -0.25
CA GLY A 42 -0.26 6.18 0.66
C GLY A 42 -0.23 4.83 -0.05
N SER A 43 -0.60 4.79 -1.33
CA SER A 43 -0.54 3.58 -2.16
C SER A 43 0.84 3.38 -2.77
N ALA A 44 1.51 4.47 -3.19
CA ALA A 44 2.88 4.41 -3.73
C ALA A 44 3.89 3.87 -2.70
N HIS A 45 3.80 4.31 -1.43
CA HIS A 45 4.72 3.85 -0.40
C HIS A 45 4.44 2.40 0.03
N ALA A 46 3.18 1.95 0.01
CA ALA A 46 2.82 0.54 0.16
C ALA A 46 3.32 -0.36 -1.01
N ILE A 47 3.25 0.12 -2.26
CA ILE A 47 3.83 -0.58 -3.42
C ILE A 47 5.35 -0.73 -3.24
N ASN A 48 6.04 0.30 -2.75
CA ASN A 48 7.48 0.22 -2.46
C ASN A 48 7.79 -0.80 -1.36
N LYS A 49 6.96 -0.93 -0.32
CA LYS A 49 7.10 -1.97 0.72
C LYS A 49 6.88 -3.37 0.15
N ALA A 50 5.86 -3.55 -0.67
CA ALA A 50 5.64 -4.82 -1.37
C ALA A 50 6.78 -5.16 -2.35
N GLY A 51 7.33 -4.16 -3.02
CA GLY A 51 8.50 -4.29 -3.89
C GLY A 51 9.77 -4.67 -3.12
N SER A 52 10.02 -4.05 -1.97
CA SER A 52 11.18 -4.38 -1.15
C SER A 52 11.11 -5.78 -0.56
N LEU A 53 9.91 -6.34 -0.31
CA LEU A 53 9.75 -7.73 0.12
C LEU A 53 10.29 -8.72 -0.92
N ARG A 54 10.00 -8.53 -2.21
CA ARG A 54 10.56 -9.38 -3.28
C ARG A 54 12.08 -9.36 -3.28
N MET A 55 12.65 -8.16 -3.20
CA MET A 55 14.09 -7.97 -3.18
C MET A 55 14.72 -8.62 -1.93
N GLN A 56 14.09 -8.48 -0.76
CA GLN A 56 14.53 -9.12 0.48
C GLN A 56 14.41 -10.65 0.43
N SER A 57 13.39 -11.21 -0.20
CA SER A 57 13.27 -12.65 -0.45
C SER A 57 14.47 -13.18 -1.23
N TYR A 58 14.89 -12.49 -2.30
CA TYR A 58 16.07 -12.88 -3.07
C TYR A 58 17.38 -12.75 -2.27
N ARG A 59 17.52 -11.70 -1.45
CA ARG A 59 18.69 -11.55 -0.56
C ARG A 59 18.79 -12.69 0.45
N LEU A 60 17.68 -13.07 1.07
CA LEU A 60 17.64 -14.19 2.01
C LEU A 60 17.95 -15.52 1.33
N LEU A 61 17.35 -15.78 0.15
CA LEU A 61 17.65 -16.99 -0.61
C LEU A 61 19.13 -17.03 -1.04
N ALA A 62 19.70 -15.88 -1.42
CA ALA A 62 21.11 -15.78 -1.77
C ALA A 62 22.06 -16.02 -0.58
N ALA A 63 21.60 -15.75 0.65
CA ALA A 63 22.37 -15.94 1.87
C ALA A 63 22.33 -17.38 2.43
N VAL A 64 21.48 -18.27 1.89
CA VAL A 64 21.43 -19.68 2.30
C VAL A 64 22.77 -20.40 2.00
N PRO A 65 23.34 -21.17 2.95
CA PRO A 65 22.85 -21.44 4.30
C PRO A 65 23.00 -20.24 5.24
N LEU A 66 21.90 -19.89 5.92
CA LEU A 66 21.85 -18.73 6.80
C LEU A 66 22.72 -18.94 8.04
N SER A 67 23.37 -17.89 8.50
CA SER A 67 24.05 -17.88 9.80
C SER A 67 23.58 -16.73 10.69
N GLU A 68 24.15 -16.65 11.90
CA GLU A 68 23.83 -15.62 12.88
C GLU A 68 23.95 -14.18 12.32
N LYS A 69 24.85 -13.96 11.35
CA LYS A 69 25.04 -12.67 10.68
C LYS A 69 23.83 -12.24 9.82
N ASP A 70 22.97 -13.19 9.45
CA ASP A 70 21.83 -12.97 8.56
C ASP A 70 20.52 -12.73 9.34
N LYS A 71 20.52 -12.88 10.67
CA LYS A 71 19.37 -12.53 11.54
C LYS A 71 18.84 -11.10 11.30
N PRO A 72 19.67 -10.06 11.08
CA PRO A 72 19.18 -8.73 10.75
C PRO A 72 18.35 -8.68 9.46
N LEU A 73 18.68 -9.49 8.44
CA LEU A 73 17.93 -9.55 7.18
C LEU A 73 16.52 -10.12 7.39
N ILE A 74 16.40 -11.17 8.21
CA ILE A 74 15.11 -11.76 8.57
C ILE A 74 14.23 -10.72 9.29
N LYS A 75 14.82 -10.00 10.25
CA LYS A 75 14.13 -8.96 11.02
C LYS A 75 13.70 -7.78 10.14
N GLU A 76 14.53 -7.34 9.20
CA GLU A 76 14.21 -6.28 8.23
C GLU A 76 12.99 -6.68 7.38
N MET A 77 12.97 -7.93 6.93
CA MET A 77 11.88 -8.46 6.12
C MET A 77 10.59 -8.60 6.94
N GLU A 78 10.69 -9.06 8.19
CA GLU A 78 9.56 -9.08 9.13
C GLU A 78 8.97 -7.68 9.32
N GLN A 79 9.81 -6.68 9.60
CA GLN A 79 9.36 -5.29 9.78
C GLN A 79 8.66 -4.75 8.53
N THR A 80 9.10 -5.17 7.34
CA THR A 80 8.47 -4.79 6.09
C THR A 80 7.11 -5.50 5.91
N ALA A 81 7.05 -6.81 6.12
CA ALA A 81 5.86 -7.63 5.93
C ALA A 81 4.73 -7.28 6.91
N PHE A 82 5.07 -6.88 8.13
CA PHE A 82 4.14 -6.48 9.19
C PHE A 82 4.05 -4.96 9.36
N SER A 83 4.44 -4.18 8.34
CA SER A 83 4.36 -2.72 8.42
C SER A 83 2.91 -2.23 8.44
N ALA A 84 2.60 -1.30 9.34
CA ALA A 84 1.27 -0.70 9.45
C ALA A 84 0.80 0.00 8.15
N GLU A 85 1.75 0.41 7.32
CA GLU A 85 1.44 0.92 6.00
C GLU A 85 0.91 -0.14 5.04
N LEU A 86 1.56 -1.30 4.95
CA LEU A 86 1.12 -2.39 4.09
C LEU A 86 -0.25 -2.90 4.55
N THR A 87 -0.49 -2.97 5.87
CA THR A 87 -1.80 -3.28 6.45
C THR A 87 -2.87 -2.27 6.02
N ARG A 88 -2.61 -0.96 6.19
CA ARG A 88 -3.56 0.09 5.81
C ARG A 88 -3.85 0.10 4.31
N ALA A 89 -2.86 -0.19 3.46
CA ALA A 89 -3.08 -0.32 2.03
C ALA A 89 -3.95 -1.55 1.71
N ALA A 90 -3.65 -2.70 2.31
CA ALA A 90 -4.45 -3.90 2.13
C ALA A 90 -5.90 -3.74 2.65
N GLU A 91 -6.12 -2.99 3.73
CA GLU A 91 -7.46 -2.63 4.20
C GLU A 91 -8.22 -1.77 3.19
N ARG A 92 -7.58 -0.70 2.68
CA ARG A 92 -8.19 0.21 1.70
C ARG A 92 -8.55 -0.51 0.39
N ASP A 93 -7.69 -1.44 -0.05
CA ASP A 93 -7.83 -2.13 -1.32
C ASP A 93 -8.62 -3.45 -1.18
N GLY A 94 -9.12 -3.78 0.01
CA GLY A 94 -9.87 -5.02 0.27
C GLY A 94 -9.04 -6.31 0.19
N GLN A 95 -7.71 -6.20 0.32
CA GLN A 95 -6.74 -7.30 0.21
C GLN A 95 -6.21 -7.80 1.56
N LEU A 96 -6.83 -7.41 2.69
CA LEU A 96 -6.33 -7.76 4.03
C LEU A 96 -6.16 -9.28 4.23
N ALA A 97 -7.11 -10.09 3.75
CA ALA A 97 -7.02 -11.55 3.84
C ALA A 97 -5.84 -12.12 3.04
N GLN A 98 -5.52 -11.53 1.88
CA GLN A 98 -4.38 -11.95 1.07
C GLN A 98 -3.05 -11.57 1.74
N LEU A 99 -2.97 -10.37 2.33
CA LEU A 99 -1.81 -9.95 3.11
C LEU A 99 -1.59 -10.86 4.32
N GLN A 100 -2.64 -11.20 5.06
CA GLN A 100 -2.58 -12.13 6.19
C GLN A 100 -2.09 -13.51 5.76
N GLY A 101 -2.59 -14.05 4.65
CA GLY A 101 -2.09 -15.31 4.10
C GLY A 101 -0.59 -15.28 3.76
N LEU A 102 -0.09 -14.17 3.21
CA LEU A 102 1.35 -13.99 2.95
C LEU A 102 2.16 -13.88 4.25
N GLN A 103 1.65 -13.18 5.25
CA GLN A 103 2.27 -13.05 6.57
C GLN A 103 2.34 -14.40 7.31
N ASP A 104 1.27 -15.18 7.24
CA ASP A 104 1.18 -16.51 7.82
C ASP A 104 2.14 -17.48 7.12
N TYR A 105 2.15 -17.49 5.78
CA TYR A 105 3.12 -18.28 5.01
C TYR A 105 4.56 -17.91 5.35
N TRP A 106 4.86 -16.61 5.46
CA TRP A 106 6.19 -16.14 5.82
C TRP A 106 6.63 -16.66 7.20
N ARG A 107 5.77 -16.56 8.24
CA ARG A 107 6.08 -17.01 9.61
C ARG A 107 6.18 -18.52 9.73
N ASN A 108 5.21 -19.23 9.15
CA ASN A 108 4.96 -20.63 9.49
C ASN A 108 5.66 -21.60 8.54
N GLU A 109 5.97 -21.16 7.31
CA GLU A 109 6.54 -22.02 6.28
C GLU A 109 7.90 -21.51 5.79
N LEU A 110 7.96 -20.28 5.27
CA LEU A 110 9.15 -19.78 4.56
C LEU A 110 10.36 -19.58 5.48
N ILE A 111 10.21 -18.87 6.60
CA ILE A 111 11.32 -18.62 7.53
C ILE A 111 11.87 -19.93 8.12
N PRO A 112 11.03 -20.86 8.63
CA PRO A 112 11.51 -22.15 9.09
C PRO A 112 12.25 -22.95 8.00
N ALA A 113 11.78 -22.91 6.75
CA ALA A 113 12.44 -23.57 5.63
C ALA A 113 13.82 -22.95 5.34
N LEU A 114 13.91 -21.61 5.28
CA LEU A 114 15.16 -20.88 5.05
C LEU A 114 16.21 -21.15 6.14
N ILE A 115 15.80 -21.25 7.41
CA ILE A 115 16.70 -21.53 8.53
C ILE A 115 17.26 -22.96 8.47
N ARG A 116 16.46 -23.93 8.01
CA ARG A 116 16.88 -25.35 7.93
C ARG A 116 17.65 -25.68 6.66
N ALA A 117 17.52 -24.85 5.62
CA ALA A 117 18.09 -25.14 4.31
C ALA A 117 19.61 -25.07 4.31
N GLN A 118 20.23 -26.11 3.74
CA GLN A 118 21.68 -26.20 3.56
C GLN A 118 22.13 -25.74 2.17
N ASN A 119 21.19 -25.65 1.22
CA ASN A 119 21.42 -25.21 -0.15
C ASN A 119 20.17 -24.48 -0.68
N ARG A 120 20.31 -23.77 -1.80
CA ARG A 120 19.21 -22.96 -2.35
C ARG A 120 18.12 -23.82 -2.99
N GLU A 121 18.48 -24.98 -3.56
CA GLU A 121 17.51 -25.83 -4.26
C GLU A 121 16.46 -26.45 -3.32
N THR A 122 16.80 -26.67 -2.05
CA THR A 122 15.86 -27.20 -1.04
C THR A 122 14.79 -26.20 -0.65
N VAL A 123 15.04 -24.89 -0.76
CA VAL A 123 14.05 -23.83 -0.48
C VAL A 123 13.14 -23.61 -1.69
N SER A 124 13.69 -23.60 -2.90
CA SER A 124 12.93 -23.35 -4.13
C SER A 124 11.94 -24.46 -4.47
N ALA A 125 12.21 -25.71 -4.05
CA ALA A 125 11.30 -26.84 -4.25
C ALA A 125 10.03 -26.78 -3.37
N GLY A 126 10.06 -26.04 -2.26
CA GLY A 126 8.92 -25.86 -1.33
C GLY A 126 8.20 -24.52 -1.47
N CYS A 127 8.67 -23.61 -2.32
CA CYS A 127 8.08 -22.28 -2.50
C CYS A 127 6.95 -22.32 -3.52
N GLN A 128 5.71 -22.05 -3.08
CA GLN A 128 4.58 -21.87 -3.99
C GLN A 128 4.83 -20.65 -4.92
N PRO A 129 4.28 -20.64 -6.15
CA PRO A 129 4.75 -19.79 -7.26
C PRO A 129 4.65 -18.27 -7.01
N VAL A 130 3.91 -17.84 -5.98
CA VAL A 130 3.65 -16.43 -5.71
C VAL A 130 4.88 -15.74 -5.09
N CYS A 131 5.76 -16.47 -4.38
CA CYS A 131 6.96 -15.88 -3.76
C CYS A 131 8.21 -15.93 -4.66
N CYS A 132 8.24 -16.85 -5.64
CA CYS A 132 9.38 -17.05 -6.55
C CYS A 132 9.16 -16.59 -8.00
N ARG A 133 7.94 -16.17 -8.38
CA ARG A 133 7.61 -15.75 -9.75
C ARG A 133 6.95 -14.38 -9.86
N ALA A 134 6.94 -13.59 -8.79
CA ALA A 134 6.42 -12.23 -8.76
C ALA A 134 7.54 -11.20 -8.61
#